data_AF-A0A7R9QCI1-F1
#
_entry.id   AF-A0A7R9QCI1-F1
#
_cell.length_a   1.000
_cell.length_b   1.000
_cell.length_c   1.000
_cell.angle_alpha   90.00
_cell.angle_beta   90.00
_cell.angle_gamma   90.00
#
_symmetry.space_group_name_H-M   'P 1'
#
loop_
_entity.id
_entity.type
_entity.pdbx_description
1 polymer ?
#
loop_
_entity_poly.entity_id
_entity_poly.type
_entity_poly.pdbx_seq_one_letter_code
_entity_poly.pdbx_strand_id
1 'polypeptide(L)'
;MDEEIIHSWLSRIHFEEYVNNFIRAGYDMPTISRMTPEDLTAIGITKPQKRQILKTEIQKLSIADGIPSFKPSSLLEWLKILRLEEYFAILCQQGYDSIDRVTELAWEDLEEVGITKL
;
A
#
# COMPACT_ATOMS: atom_id res chain seq x y z
N MET A 1 13.82 9.77 -14.07
CA MET A 1 13.52 10.58 -12.84
C MET A 1 12.08 10.28 -12.44
N ASP A 2 11.68 10.34 -11.16
CA ASP A 2 10.28 10.05 -10.76
C ASP A 2 9.26 10.88 -11.55
N GLU A 3 9.64 12.09 -11.96
CA GLU A 3 8.89 13.00 -12.83
C GLU A 3 8.46 12.34 -14.16
N GLU A 4 9.32 11.57 -14.82
CA GLU A 4 9.00 10.90 -16.09
C GLU A 4 7.99 9.76 -15.89
N ILE A 5 8.07 9.08 -14.74
CA ILE A 5 7.15 7.99 -14.40
C ILE A 5 5.77 8.56 -14.09
N ILE A 6 5.72 9.64 -13.32
CA ILE A 6 4.50 10.39 -13.02
C ILE A 6 3.87 10.91 -14.31
N HIS A 7 4.66 11.51 -15.21
CA HIS A 7 4.19 11.98 -16.50
C HIS A 7 3.62 10.83 -17.36
N SER A 8 4.33 9.71 -17.46
CA SER A 8 3.88 8.54 -18.23
C SER A 8 2.59 7.93 -17.67
N TRP A 9 2.47 7.83 -16.34
CA TRP A 9 1.25 7.36 -15.69
C TRP A 9 0.06 8.30 -15.93
N LEU A 10 0.25 9.61 -15.71
CA LEU A 10 -0.80 10.60 -15.93
C LEU A 10 -1.21 10.69 -17.41
N SER A 11 -0.27 10.52 -18.34
CA SER A 11 -0.55 10.46 -19.78
C SER A 11 -1.45 9.29 -20.16
N ARG A 12 -1.18 8.09 -19.61
CA ARG A 12 -2.01 6.90 -19.83
C ARG A 12 -3.47 7.07 -19.43
N ILE A 13 -3.73 7.87 -18.41
CA ILE A 13 -5.09 8.11 -17.90
C ILE A 13 -5.70 9.42 -18.44
N HIS A 14 -4.96 10.18 -19.27
CA HIS A 14 -5.31 11.51 -19.79
C HIS A 14 -5.43 12.61 -18.72
N PHE A 15 -4.52 12.62 -17.75
CA PHE A 15 -4.42 13.57 -16.63
C PHE A 15 -3.08 14.34 -16.62
N GLU A 16 -2.44 14.49 -17.79
CA GLU A 16 -1.16 15.21 -17.95
C GLU A 16 -1.20 16.65 -17.39
N GLU A 17 -2.39 17.27 -17.38
CA GLU A 17 -2.63 18.59 -16.80
C GLU A 17 -2.23 18.69 -15.32
N TYR A 18 -2.22 17.57 -14.58
CA TYR A 18 -1.87 17.53 -13.15
C TYR A 18 -0.41 17.18 -12.88
N VAL A 19 0.41 16.88 -13.89
CA VAL A 19 1.83 16.50 -13.70
C VAL A 19 2.55 17.52 -12.84
N ASN A 20 2.38 18.81 -13.16
CA ASN A 20 2.98 19.90 -12.40
C ASN A 20 2.50 19.97 -10.95
N ASN A 21 1.28 19.52 -10.63
CA ASN A 21 0.76 19.53 -9.27
C ASN A 21 1.51 18.51 -8.41
N PHE A 22 1.73 17.30 -8.94
CA PHE A 22 2.49 16.25 -8.25
C PHE A 22 3.98 16.62 -8.14
N ILE A 23 4.59 17.15 -9.20
CA ILE A 23 6.01 17.55 -9.20
C ILE A 23 6.25 18.71 -8.22
N ARG A 24 5.39 19.75 -8.22
CA ARG A 24 5.53 20.89 -7.29
C ARG A 24 5.32 20.50 -5.83
N ALA A 25 4.53 19.46 -5.57
CA ALA A 25 4.37 18.88 -4.25
C ALA A 25 5.56 18.01 -3.83
N GLY A 26 6.47 17.68 -4.76
CA GLY A 26 7.62 16.82 -4.51
C GLY A 26 7.23 15.36 -4.28
N TYR A 27 6.09 14.92 -4.84
CA TYR A 27 5.64 13.54 -4.69
C TYR A 27 6.35 12.59 -5.64
N ASP A 28 6.75 11.44 -5.11
CA ASP A 28 7.24 10.29 -5.86
C ASP A 28 6.12 9.26 -6.08
N MET A 29 6.35 8.28 -6.96
CA MET A 29 5.36 7.24 -7.25
C MET A 29 4.91 6.44 -6.01
N PRO A 30 5.81 6.02 -5.10
CA PRO A 30 5.41 5.38 -3.85
C PRO A 30 4.52 6.26 -2.94
N THR A 31 4.72 7.56 -2.91
CA THR A 31 3.83 8.47 -2.17
C THR A 31 2.48 8.56 -2.85
N ILE A 32 2.46 8.67 -4.18
CA ILE A 32 1.22 8.75 -4.98
C ILE A 32 0.36 7.49 -4.81
N SER A 33 0.96 6.29 -4.72
CA SER A 33 0.19 5.05 -4.50
C SER A 33 -0.55 5.03 -3.16
N ARG A 34 -0.12 5.81 -2.17
CA ARG A 34 -0.74 5.92 -0.84
C ARG A 34 -1.64 7.14 -0.66
N MET A 35 -1.79 7.97 -1.68
CA MET A 35 -2.54 9.22 -1.56
C MET A 35 -4.04 9.00 -1.33
N THR A 36 -4.58 9.80 -0.43
CA THR A 36 -6.01 9.90 -0.14
C THR A 36 -6.67 10.98 -1.01
N PRO A 37 -8.02 10.99 -1.12
CA PRO A 37 -8.75 12.09 -1.73
C PRO A 37 -8.40 13.47 -1.14
N GLU A 38 -8.08 13.51 0.14
CA GLU A 38 -7.68 14.71 0.87
C GLU A 38 -6.32 15.23 0.34
N ASP A 39 -5.35 14.34 0.15
CA ASP A 39 -4.03 14.68 -0.42
C ASP A 39 -4.15 15.20 -1.86
N LEU A 40 -5.02 14.59 -2.67
CA LEU A 40 -5.32 15.08 -4.03
C LEU A 40 -5.89 16.50 -4.00
N THR A 41 -6.74 16.79 -3.00
CA THR A 41 -7.32 18.12 -2.81
C THR A 41 -6.23 19.12 -2.41
N ALA A 42 -5.29 18.72 -1.55
CA ALA A 42 -4.18 19.55 -1.08
C ALA A 42 -3.25 20.01 -2.22
N ILE A 43 -3.06 19.17 -3.25
CA ILE A 43 -2.28 19.53 -4.45
C ILE A 43 -3.10 20.21 -5.55
N GLY A 44 -4.32 20.65 -5.24
CA GLY A 44 -5.16 21.43 -6.17
C GLY A 44 -6.09 20.63 -7.06
N ILE A 45 -6.28 19.32 -6.81
CA ILE A 45 -7.23 18.46 -7.53
C ILE A 45 -8.56 18.45 -6.77
N THR A 46 -9.29 19.55 -6.87
CA THR A 46 -10.53 19.79 -6.11
C THR A 46 -11.79 19.26 -6.81
N LYS A 47 -11.72 18.98 -8.12
CA LYS A 47 -12.86 18.49 -8.90
C LYS A 47 -13.24 17.06 -8.47
N PRO A 48 -14.45 16.81 -7.93
CA PRO A 48 -14.83 15.50 -7.40
C PRO A 48 -14.72 14.37 -8.42
N GLN A 49 -15.15 14.60 -9.66
CA GLN A 49 -15.07 13.62 -10.75
C GLN A 49 -13.62 13.22 -11.07
N LYS A 50 -12.72 14.21 -11.16
CA LYS A 50 -11.29 13.99 -11.45
C LYS A 50 -10.60 13.26 -10.29
N ARG A 51 -10.92 13.65 -9.06
CA ARG A 51 -10.42 13.01 -7.85
C ARG A 51 -10.85 11.54 -7.73
N GLN A 52 -12.10 11.23 -8.09
CA GLN A 52 -12.59 9.85 -8.07
C GLN A 52 -11.88 8.96 -9.11
N ILE A 53 -11.59 9.50 -10.30
CA ILE A 53 -10.82 8.78 -11.32
C ILE A 53 -9.39 8.55 -10.82
N LEU A 54 -8.70 9.60 -10.36
CA LEU A 54 -7.34 9.48 -9.82
C LEU A 54 -7.27 8.52 -8.65
N LYS A 55 -8.23 8.53 -7.73
CA LYS A 55 -8.32 7.55 -6.64
C LYS A 55 -8.37 6.12 -7.19
N THR A 56 -9.21 5.88 -8.19
CA THR A 56 -9.34 4.57 -8.82
C THR A 56 -8.04 4.15 -9.52
N GLU A 57 -7.37 5.08 -10.20
CA GLU A 57 -6.09 4.81 -10.89
C GLU A 57 -4.92 4.64 -9.91
N ILE A 58 -4.92 5.36 -8.78
CA ILE A 58 -3.98 5.18 -7.66
C ILE A 58 -4.17 3.81 -7.01
N GLN A 59 -5.42 3.36 -6.82
CA GLN A 59 -5.70 2.00 -6.35
C GLN A 59 -5.25 0.92 -7.34
N LYS A 60 -5.18 1.24 -8.64
CA LYS A 60 -4.64 0.36 -9.69
C LYS A 60 -3.13 0.46 -9.84
N LEU A 61 -2.50 1.54 -9.36
CA LEU A 61 -1.06 1.63 -9.16
C LEU A 61 -0.69 0.64 -8.05
N SER A 62 -0.70 -0.64 -8.40
CA SER A 62 -0.10 -1.71 -7.61
C SER A 62 1.42 -1.54 -7.70
N ILE A 63 1.92 -0.49 -7.03
CA ILE A 63 3.28 -0.49 -6.54
C ILE A 63 3.22 -1.53 -5.43
N ALA A 64 3.85 -2.68 -5.69
CA ALA A 64 3.75 -3.86 -4.85
C ALA A 64 4.25 -3.55 -3.44
N ASP A 65 3.37 -3.09 -2.56
CA ASP A 65 3.64 -2.86 -1.14
C ASP A 65 3.82 -4.18 -0.37
N GLY A 66 3.95 -5.34 -1.06
CA GLY A 66 4.09 -6.63 -0.41
C GLY A 66 2.89 -7.03 0.47
N ILE A 67 1.77 -6.28 0.41
CA ILE A 67 0.56 -6.57 1.17
C ILE A 67 -0.53 -7.01 0.19
N PRO A 68 -1.03 -8.26 0.31
CA PRO A 68 -2.05 -8.75 -0.60
C PRO A 68 -3.35 -7.98 -0.42
N SER A 69 -3.90 -7.47 -1.52
CA SER A 69 -5.21 -6.81 -1.61
C SER A 69 -6.40 -7.77 -1.40
N PHE A 70 -6.14 -8.95 -0.86
CA PHE A 70 -7.10 -9.99 -0.53
C PHE A 70 -6.69 -10.61 0.80
N LYS A 71 -7.66 -10.93 1.68
CA LYS A 71 -7.39 -11.78 2.84
C LYS A 71 -6.92 -13.13 2.29
N PRO A 72 -5.65 -13.52 2.50
CA PRO A 72 -5.15 -14.77 1.93
C PRO A 72 -5.92 -15.96 2.47
N SER A 73 -5.94 -17.05 1.71
CA SER A 73 -6.67 -18.27 2.06
C SER A 73 -6.15 -18.89 3.36
N SER A 74 -4.88 -18.62 3.70
CA SER A 74 -4.20 -19.17 4.86
C SER A 74 -3.15 -18.20 5.42
N LEU A 75 -2.84 -18.36 6.71
CA LEU A 75 -1.76 -17.63 7.37
C LEU A 75 -0.41 -17.82 6.67
N LEU A 76 -0.13 -19.03 6.17
CA LEU A 76 1.10 -19.34 5.44
C LEU A 76 1.24 -18.52 4.14
N GLU A 77 0.14 -18.35 3.38
CA GLU A 77 0.16 -17.49 2.20
C GLU A 77 0.39 -16.04 2.57
N TRP A 78 -0.27 -15.55 3.63
CA TRP A 78 -0.09 -14.17 4.09
C TRP A 78 1.36 -13.89 4.49
N LEU A 79 1.98 -14.79 5.25
CA LEU A 79 3.39 -14.68 5.64
C LEU A 79 4.34 -14.79 4.46
N LYS A 80 4.09 -15.66 3.47
CA LYS A 80 4.91 -15.74 2.24
C LYS A 80 4.91 -14.44 1.44
N ILE A 81 3.76 -13.76 1.40
CA ILE A 81 3.63 -12.50 0.67
C ILE A 81 4.40 -11.39 1.39
N LEU A 82 4.39 -11.39 2.72
CA LEU A 82 5.18 -10.50 3.57
C LEU A 82 6.66 -10.92 3.69
N ARG A 83 7.05 -12.07 3.12
CA ARG A 83 8.37 -12.72 3.30
C ARG A 83 8.72 -13.00 4.77
N LEU A 84 7.72 -13.38 5.54
CA LEU A 84 7.76 -13.74 6.97
C LEU A 84 7.41 -15.23 7.19
N GLU A 85 7.52 -16.08 6.17
CA GLU A 85 7.15 -17.50 6.25
C GLU A 85 7.92 -18.30 7.32
N GLU A 86 9.10 -17.84 7.72
CA GLU A 86 9.90 -18.42 8.80
C GLU A 86 9.19 -18.34 10.17
N TYR A 87 8.37 -17.31 10.39
CA TYR A 87 7.63 -17.10 11.63
C TYR A 87 6.36 -17.96 11.71
N PHE A 88 5.96 -18.62 10.62
CA PHE A 88 4.76 -19.46 10.59
C PHE A 88 4.78 -20.55 11.67
N ALA A 89 5.93 -21.20 11.84
CA ALA A 89 6.09 -22.28 12.82
C ALA A 89 5.94 -21.78 14.26
N ILE A 90 6.54 -20.62 14.58
CA ILE A 90 6.50 -20.02 15.92
C ILE A 90 5.08 -19.52 16.23
N LEU A 91 4.44 -18.85 15.27
CA LEU A 91 3.05 -18.38 15.41
C LEU A 91 2.10 -19.55 15.65
N CYS A 92 2.22 -20.65 14.90
CA CYS A 92 1.41 -21.85 15.11
C CYS A 92 1.66 -22.50 16.48
N GLN A 93 2.91 -22.52 16.96
CA GLN A 93 3.25 -23.07 18.28
C GLN A 93 2.64 -22.26 19.43
N GLN A 94 2.50 -20.95 19.24
CA GLN A 94 1.87 -20.04 20.19
C GLN A 94 0.33 -20.00 20.06
N GLY A 95 -0.26 -20.77 19.14
CA GLY A 95 -1.70 -20.85 18.92
C GLY A 95 -2.26 -19.85 17.90
N TYR A 96 -1.40 -19.06 17.26
CA TYR A 96 -1.74 -18.16 16.16
C TYR A 96 -1.67 -18.88 14.82
N ASP A 97 -2.62 -19.79 14.60
CA ASP A 97 -2.72 -20.66 13.42
C ASP A 97 -3.58 -20.08 12.27
N SER A 98 -4.16 -18.91 12.48
CA SER A 98 -5.09 -18.26 11.54
C SER A 98 -4.82 -16.76 11.44
N ILE A 99 -5.15 -16.18 10.29
CA ILE A 99 -4.96 -14.74 10.03
C ILE A 99 -5.74 -13.91 11.06
N ASP A 100 -6.97 -14.31 11.39
CA ASP A 100 -7.81 -13.58 12.36
C ASP A 100 -7.12 -13.48 13.74
N ARG A 101 -6.51 -14.57 14.21
CA ARG A 101 -5.74 -14.57 15.46
C ARG A 101 -4.48 -13.74 15.41
N VAL A 102 -3.76 -13.78 14.29
CA VAL A 102 -2.54 -12.96 14.10
C VAL A 102 -2.89 -11.48 13.96
N THR A 103 -4.05 -11.14 13.38
CA THR A 103 -4.51 -9.74 13.31
C THR A 103 -5.00 -9.18 14.64
N GLU A 104 -5.28 -10.03 15.62
CA GLU A 104 -5.60 -9.63 17.00
C GLU A 104 -4.35 -9.37 17.85
N LEU A 105 -3.15 -9.70 17.35
CA LEU A 105 -1.90 -9.49 18.07
C LEU A 105 -1.57 -8.01 18.23
N ALA A 106 -1.21 -7.63 19.46
CA ALA A 106 -0.59 -6.34 19.70
C ALA A 106 0.89 -6.40 19.30
N TRP A 107 1.49 -5.23 19.08
CA TRP A 107 2.91 -5.10 18.76
C TRP A 107 3.81 -5.70 19.86
N GLU A 108 3.34 -5.68 21.11
CA GLU A 108 4.02 -6.23 22.29
C GLU A 108 4.12 -7.77 22.20
N ASP A 109 3.07 -8.43 21.73
CA ASP A 109 3.06 -9.90 21.55
C ASP A 109 3.94 -10.32 20.36
N LEU A 110 4.04 -9.50 19.31
CA LEU A 110 4.91 -9.76 18.16
C LEU A 110 6.39 -9.76 18.58
N GLU A 111 6.77 -8.86 19.49
CA GLU A 111 8.12 -8.82 20.04
C GLU A 111 8.41 -10.06 20.90
N GLU A 112 7.43 -10.52 21.69
CA GLU A 112 7.52 -11.76 22.49
C GLU A 112 7.61 -13.03 21.63
N VAL A 113 6.97 -13.02 20.45
CA VAL A 113 7.08 -14.07 19.43
C VAL A 113 8.43 -14.01 18.68
N GLY A 114 9.21 -12.94 18.84
CA GLY A 114 10.53 -12.76 18.23
C GLY A 114 10.52 -12.02 16.89
N ILE A 115 9.39 -11.43 16.50
CA ILE A 115 9.27 -10.57 15.30
C ILE A 115 9.70 -9.16 15.70
N THR A 116 11.01 -8.91 15.62
CA THR A 116 11.62 -7.61 16.00
C THR A 116 11.97 -6.72 14.81
N LYS A 117 11.78 -7.22 13.57
CA LYS A 117 11.99 -6.47 12.33
C LYS A 117 10.77 -6.60 11.42
N LEU A 118 10.01 -5.52 11.33
CA LEU A 118 9.00 -5.25 10.31
C LEU A 118 9.47 -4.05 9.48
#